data_AF-A0A381SH92-F1
#
_entry.id   AF-A0A381SH92-F1
#
_cell.length_a   1.000
_cell.length_b   1.000
_cell.length_c   1.000
_cell.angle_alpha   90.00
_cell.angle_beta   90.00
_cell.angle_gamma   90.00
#
_symmetry.space_group_name_H-M   'P 1'
#
loop_
_entity.id
_entity.type
_entity.pdbx_description
1 polymer ?
#
loop_
_entity_poly.entity_id
_entity_poly.type
_entity_poly.pdbx_seq_one_letter_code
_entity_poly.pdbx_strand_id
1 'polypeptide(L)'
;MGMGIPELGVILLVAFLVLGPGRAIDMARSAGKVMGDLRRSFGDVTSAMTVESIEQRTPAQNQGSTSKLEPAPGVPVRADMPPEDELNQEPAHDSESRGKG
;
A
#
# COMPACT_ATOMS: atom_id res chain seq x y z
N MET A 1 17.61 -24.11 -15.78
CA MET A 1 18.47 -23.19 -15.01
C MET A 1 17.92 -21.80 -15.26
N GLY A 2 17.14 -21.30 -14.31
CA GLY A 2 16.30 -20.10 -14.48
C GLY A 2 17.06 -18.83 -14.10
N MET A 3 16.74 -17.74 -14.79
CA MET A 3 17.17 -16.39 -14.43
C MET A 3 16.41 -15.98 -13.17
N GLY A 4 17.07 -16.00 -12.01
CA GLY A 4 16.51 -15.47 -10.78
C GLY A 4 16.65 -13.96 -10.68
N ILE A 5 15.99 -13.41 -9.65
CA ILE A 5 16.18 -12.02 -9.22
C ILE A 5 17.66 -11.69 -8.93
N PRO A 6 18.48 -12.59 -8.34
CA PRO A 6 19.90 -12.31 -8.11
C PRO A 6 20.67 -12.00 -9.40
N GLU A 7 20.46 -12.78 -10.45
CA GLU A 7 21.15 -12.64 -11.74
C GLU A 7 20.80 -11.29 -12.40
N LEU A 8 19.53 -10.89 -12.33
CA LEU A 8 19.08 -9.59 -12.83
C LEU A 8 19.66 -8.43 -11.99
N GLY A 9 19.78 -8.62 -10.67
CA GLY A 9 20.40 -7.67 -9.75
C GLY A 9 21.87 -7.41 -10.09
N VAL A 10 22.64 -8.45 -10.42
CA VAL A 10 24.04 -8.31 -10.84
C VAL A 10 24.16 -7.50 -12.13
N ILE A 11 23.28 -7.76 -13.11
CA ILE A 11 23.28 -7.00 -14.37
C ILE A 11 22.97 -5.52 -14.12
N LEU A 12 21.97 -5.22 -13.29
CA LEU A 12 21.65 -3.84 -12.92
C LEU A 12 22.79 -3.16 -12.16
N LEU A 13 23.46 -3.88 -11.24
CA LEU A 13 24.61 -3.37 -10.51
C LEU A 13 25.75 -2.99 -11.46
N VAL A 14 26.10 -3.87 -12.42
CA VAL A 14 27.14 -3.59 -13.43
C VAL A 14 26.71 -2.42 -14.32
N ALA A 15 25.46 -2.38 -14.78
CA ALA A 15 24.95 -1.28 -15.58
C ALA A 15 25.04 0.07 -14.83
N PHE A 16 24.69 0.10 -13.54
CA PHE A 16 24.80 1.29 -12.70
C PHE A 16 26.24 1.69 -12.39
N LEU A 17 27.17 0.75 -12.32
CA LEU A 17 28.59 1.08 -12.19
C LEU A 17 29.14 1.71 -13.48
N VAL A 18 28.72 1.23 -14.64
CA VAL A 18 29.15 1.74 -15.96
C VAL A 18 28.55 3.11 -16.27
N LEU A 19 27.23 3.27 -16.10
CA LEU A 19 26.51 4.52 -16.40
C LEU A 19 26.61 5.53 -15.24
N GLY A 20 26.72 5.03 -14.01
CA GLY A 20 26.67 5.79 -12.76
C GLY A 20 25.26 5.79 -12.13
N PRO A 21 25.13 5.62 -10.79
CA PRO A 21 23.83 5.61 -10.12
C PRO A 21 23.08 6.95 -10.21
N GLY A 22 23.81 8.08 -10.21
CA GLY A 22 23.22 9.40 -10.40
C GLY A 22 22.57 9.56 -11.77
N ARG A 23 23.26 9.12 -12.84
CA ARG A 23 22.73 9.19 -14.21
C ARG A 23 21.52 8.29 -14.42
N ALA A 24 21.52 7.08 -13.86
CA ALA A 24 20.36 6.20 -13.91
C ALA A 24 19.12 6.85 -13.26
N ILE A 25 19.29 7.49 -12.09
CA ILE A 25 18.20 8.21 -11.40
C ILE A 25 17.74 9.42 -12.21
N ASP A 26 18.67 10.21 -12.76
CA ASP A 26 18.33 11.38 -13.58
C ASP A 26 17.54 10.98 -14.83
N MET A 27 17.93 9.89 -15.49
CA MET A 27 17.21 9.33 -16.63
C MET A 27 15.82 8.82 -16.23
N ALA A 28 15.71 8.11 -15.10
CA ALA A 28 14.43 7.64 -14.58
C ALA A 28 13.48 8.80 -14.24
N ARG A 29 13.99 9.88 -13.63
CA ARG A 29 13.19 11.10 -13.35
C ARG A 29 12.71 11.76 -14.63
N SER A 30 13.59 11.86 -15.63
CA SER A 30 13.27 12.50 -16.91
C SER A 30 12.26 11.68 -17.72
N ALA A 31 12.49 10.37 -17.82
CA ALA A 31 11.57 9.43 -18.46
C ALA A 31 10.22 9.36 -17.73
N GLY A 32 10.23 9.40 -16.40
CA GLY A 32 9.02 9.38 -15.57
C GLY A 32 8.14 10.61 -15.77
N LYS A 33 8.73 11.80 -15.95
CA LYS A 33 7.97 13.01 -16.31
C LYS A 33 7.28 12.84 -17.65
N VAL A 34 8.02 12.44 -18.68
CA VAL A 34 7.47 12.22 -20.04
C VAL A 34 6.38 11.14 -20.03
N MET A 35 6.60 10.03 -19.35
CA MET A 35 5.61 8.96 -19.21
C MET A 35 4.38 9.41 -18.40
N GLY A 36 4.57 10.28 -17.41
CA GLY A 36 3.50 10.87 -16.60
C GLY A 36 2.62 11.80 -17.43
N ASP A 37 3.23 12.70 -18.21
CA ASP A 37 2.53 13.59 -19.13
C ASP A 37 1.78 12.79 -20.19
N LEU A 38 2.43 11.78 -20.75
CA LEU A 38 1.82 10.87 -21.72
C LEU A 38 0.63 10.10 -21.11
N ARG A 39 0.78 9.58 -19.89
CA ARG A 39 -0.32 8.93 -19.15
C ARG A 39 -1.47 9.89 -18.90
N ARG A 40 -1.18 11.16 -18.59
CA ARG A 40 -2.21 12.19 -18.38
C ARG A 40 -2.99 12.44 -19.67
N SER A 41 -2.28 12.67 -20.78
CA SER A 41 -2.90 12.88 -22.09
C SER A 41 -3.70 11.65 -22.55
N PHE A 42 -3.17 10.44 -22.37
CA PHE A 42 -3.92 9.21 -22.66
C PHE A 42 -5.12 9.06 -21.72
N GLY A 43 -4.99 9.44 -20.45
CA GLY A 43 -6.09 9.44 -19.49
C GLY A 43 -7.22 10.37 -19.90
N ASP A 44 -6.90 11.57 -20.38
CA ASP A 44 -7.90 12.53 -20.85
C ASP A 44 -8.58 12.04 -22.16
N VAL A 45 -7.84 11.39 -23.07
CA VAL A 45 -8.40 10.73 -24.28
C VAL A 45 -9.29 9.54 -23.94
N THR A 46 -8.81 8.64 -23.07
CA THR A 46 -9.62 7.53 -22.57
C THR A 46 -10.86 8.03 -21.84
N SER A 47 -10.73 9.12 -21.07
CA SER A 47 -11.87 9.72 -20.37
C SER A 47 -12.85 10.35 -21.35
N ALA A 48 -12.41 11.00 -22.43
CA ALA A 48 -13.28 11.53 -23.47
C ALA A 48 -14.04 10.42 -24.21
N MET A 49 -13.36 9.34 -24.59
CA MET A 49 -13.99 8.16 -25.20
C MET A 49 -14.93 7.42 -24.21
N THR A 50 -14.60 7.41 -22.92
CA THR A 50 -15.47 6.85 -21.87
C THR A 50 -16.68 7.76 -21.59
N VAL A 51 -16.52 9.08 -21.68
CA VAL A 51 -17.60 10.06 -21.52
C VAL A 51 -18.66 9.88 -22.61
N GLU A 52 -18.27 9.62 -23.86
CA GLU A 52 -19.24 9.24 -24.92
C GLU A 52 -19.99 7.93 -24.58
N SER A 53 -19.37 7.02 -23.81
CA SER A 53 -20.02 5.79 -23.32
C SER A 53 -20.83 5.98 -22.03
N ILE A 54 -20.61 7.06 -21.26
CA ILE A 54 -21.26 7.33 -19.97
C ILE A 54 -22.35 8.41 -20.08
N GLU A 55 -22.42 9.22 -21.14
CA GLU A 55 -23.53 10.17 -21.32
C GLU A 55 -24.92 9.53 -21.45
N GLN A 56 -25.01 8.21 -21.63
CA GLN A 56 -26.28 7.46 -21.51
C GLN A 56 -26.61 7.01 -20.06
N ARG A 57 -25.82 7.42 -19.06
CA ARG A 57 -26.13 7.31 -17.62
C ARG A 57 -26.01 8.69 -16.95
N THR A 58 -27.07 9.48 -17.12
CA THR A 58 -27.35 10.77 -16.45
C THR A 58 -27.20 10.67 -14.90
N PRO A 59 -26.87 11.78 -14.21
CA PRO A 59 -26.15 11.79 -12.94
C PRO A 59 -27.09 11.66 -11.74
N ALA A 60 -26.77 10.72 -10.84
CA ALA A 60 -27.36 10.65 -9.51
C ALA A 60 -26.37 10.05 -8.52
N GLN A 61 -25.31 10.79 -8.19
CA GLN A 61 -24.59 10.55 -6.92
C GLN A 61 -24.06 11.86 -6.34
N ASN A 62 -24.99 12.78 -6.09
CA ASN A 62 -24.85 13.74 -5.02
C ASN A 62 -25.75 13.25 -3.87
N GLN A 63 -25.27 12.28 -3.09
CA GLN A 63 -25.75 11.91 -1.75
C GLN A 63 -24.92 10.74 -1.20
N GLY A 64 -24.26 10.95 -0.05
CA GLY A 64 -23.85 9.84 0.82
C GLY A 64 -22.41 9.80 1.33
N SER A 65 -21.86 10.88 1.89
CA SER A 65 -20.79 10.76 2.91
C SER A 65 -20.82 11.90 3.93
N THR A 66 -22.01 12.27 4.40
CA THR A 66 -22.12 12.81 5.77
C THR A 66 -21.90 11.65 6.74
N SER A 67 -20.63 11.35 7.03
CA SER A 67 -20.27 10.76 8.33
C SER A 67 -19.52 11.81 9.13
N LYS A 68 -20.16 12.97 9.28
CA LYS A 68 -19.95 13.80 10.47
C LYS A 68 -20.84 13.16 11.54
N LEU A 69 -20.31 12.14 12.21
CA LEU A 69 -20.84 11.72 13.50
C LEU A 69 -20.61 12.90 14.44
N GLU A 70 -21.59 13.79 14.51
CA GLU A 70 -21.74 14.65 15.67
C GLU A 70 -22.02 13.72 16.85
N PRO A 71 -21.17 13.67 17.89
CA PRO A 71 -21.49 12.93 19.09
C PRO A 71 -22.72 13.62 19.69
N ALA A 72 -23.81 12.87 19.84
CA ALA A 72 -24.96 13.35 20.59
C ALA A 72 -24.47 13.79 21.99
N PRO A 73 -24.76 15.03 22.41
CA PRO A 73 -24.27 15.53 23.69
C PRO A 73 -24.97 14.73 24.80
N GLY A 74 -24.21 13.93 25.55
CA GLY A 74 -24.69 13.36 26.81
C GLY A 74 -24.35 11.92 27.16
N VAL A 75 -23.46 11.20 26.46
CA VAL A 75 -23.10 9.82 26.87
C VAL A 75 -21.63 9.72 27.27
N PRO A 76 -21.31 9.56 28.57
CA PRO A 76 -19.94 9.31 29.00
C PRO A 76 -19.50 7.89 28.60
N VAL A 77 -18.57 7.78 27.65
CA VAL A 77 -17.91 6.51 27.31
C VAL A 77 -16.86 6.19 28.37
N ARG A 78 -17.15 5.21 29.22
CA ARG A 78 -16.17 4.55 30.09
C ARG A 78 -15.34 3.59 29.23
N ALA A 79 -14.04 3.86 29.11
CA ALA A 79 -13.11 2.98 28.42
C ALA A 79 -12.77 1.78 29.31
N ASP A 80 -13.21 0.59 28.92
CA ASP A 80 -12.72 -0.68 29.48
C ASP A 80 -12.88 -1.78 28.42
N MET A 81 -11.80 -2.13 27.74
CA MET A 81 -11.63 -3.42 27.04
C MET A 81 -10.13 -3.82 27.10
N PRO A 82 -9.84 -5.11 27.39
CA PRO A 82 -8.53 -5.59 27.84
C PRO A 82 -7.52 -5.81 26.69
N PRO A 83 -6.21 -5.90 26.98
CA PRO A 83 -5.20 -6.25 25.98
C PRO A 83 -5.05 -7.77 25.86
N GLU A 84 -5.29 -8.31 24.67
CA GLU A 84 -5.00 -9.69 24.30
C GLU A 84 -3.72 -9.73 23.43
N ASP A 85 -2.57 -9.81 24.12
CA ASP A 85 -1.26 -10.16 23.56
C ASP A 85 -1.10 -11.69 23.60
N GLU A 86 -1.53 -12.39 22.53
CA GLU A 86 -1.17 -13.79 22.28
C GLU A 86 -0.18 -13.88 21.11
N LEU A 87 1.11 -13.68 21.40
CA LEU A 87 2.20 -14.28 20.60
C LEU A 87 3.51 -14.34 21.41
N ASN A 88 3.72 -15.40 22.21
CA ASN A 88 5.04 -16.02 22.32
C ASN A 88 5.09 -17.34 23.13
N GLN A 89 5.42 -18.41 22.42
CA GLN A 89 6.37 -19.47 22.81
C GLN A 89 6.05 -20.39 24.01
N GLU A 90 5.54 -21.60 23.69
CA GLU A 90 6.10 -22.87 24.23
C GLU A 90 7.61 -22.96 23.87
N PRO A 91 8.50 -23.72 24.57
CA PRO A 91 8.22 -24.87 25.46
C PRO A 91 9.10 -24.93 26.73
N ALA A 92 8.76 -25.83 27.67
CA ALA A 92 9.72 -26.73 28.33
C ALA A 92 9.02 -27.57 29.42
N HIS A 93 8.85 -28.85 29.11
CA HIS A 93 8.99 -29.92 30.08
C HIS A 93 10.21 -29.65 30.98
N ASP A 94 10.06 -29.62 32.30
CA ASP A 94 10.66 -30.67 33.12
C ASP A 94 10.07 -30.72 34.54
N SER A 95 10.25 -31.91 35.06
CA SER A 95 9.80 -32.55 36.26
C SER A 95 10.15 -31.90 37.61
N GLU A 96 9.46 -32.44 38.61
CA GLU A 96 9.97 -32.78 39.94
C GLU A 96 9.49 -32.00 41.17
N SER A 97 8.91 -32.81 42.05
CA SER A 97 9.22 -32.87 43.48
C SER A 97 8.60 -31.84 44.44
N ARG A 98 7.77 -32.44 45.29
CA ARG A 98 7.73 -32.31 46.76
C ARG A 98 7.01 -31.11 47.35
N GLY A 99 6.15 -31.44 48.30
CA GLY A 99 6.12 -30.69 49.55
C GLY A 99 4.73 -30.57 50.16
N LYS A 100 4.37 -31.55 50.98
CA LYS A 100 3.34 -31.40 52.02
C LYS A 100 3.62 -30.17 52.88
N GLY A 101 2.55 -29.51 53.33
CA GLY A 101 2.47 -28.67 54.51
C GLY A 101 1.10 -28.86 55.13
#